data_AF-A0A915UPF6-F1
#
_entry.id   AF-A0A915UPF6-F1
#
_cell.length_a   1.000
_cell.length_b   1.000
_cell.length_c   1.000
_cell.angle_alpha   90.00
_cell.angle_beta   90.00
_cell.angle_gamma   90.00
#
_symmetry.space_group_name_H-M   'P 1'
#
loop_
_entity.id
_entity.type
_entity.pdbx_description
1 polymer ?
#
loop_
_entity_poly.entity_id
_entity_poly.type
_entity_poly.pdbx_seq_one_letter_code
_entity_poly.pdbx_strand_id
1 'polypeptide(L)'
;MPVVAVSKALRDRLGDEGAEDLAKLLSSVEEAARENTLVVVEERFARRLAETESRLNQRILETEARLDNRITEEVAKLELQIARVDNRITEEVAKLELQIARVDTRISEEVAKLDARITEEVAKLRADMSAFKTEIIKWMFLFWIGQLAAVGGLLALLR
;
A
#
# COMPACT_ATOMS: atom_id res chain seq x y z
N MET A 1 63.89 -34.46 12.59
CA MET A 1 64.65 -34.12 11.38
C MET A 1 65.04 -35.43 10.71
N PRO A 2 64.90 -35.57 9.39
CA PRO A 2 65.45 -36.73 8.71
C PRO A 2 66.97 -36.66 8.89
N VAL A 3 67.57 -37.66 9.51
CA VAL A 3 69.03 -37.72 9.59
C VAL A 3 69.49 -38.21 8.22
N VAL A 4 70.22 -37.38 7.47
CA VAL A 4 70.77 -37.81 6.19
C VAL A 4 71.86 -38.84 6.45
N ALA A 5 71.46 -40.12 6.43
CA ALA A 5 72.36 -41.23 6.67
C ALA A 5 73.11 -41.57 5.37
N VAL A 6 74.43 -41.41 5.39
CA VAL A 6 75.29 -41.86 4.28
C VAL A 6 75.33 -43.38 4.27
N SER A 7 75.11 -43.98 3.10
CA SER A 7 75.09 -45.44 2.96
C SER A 7 76.44 -46.06 3.32
N LYS A 8 76.43 -47.29 3.86
CA LYS A 8 77.65 -48.00 4.27
C LYS A 8 78.68 -48.10 3.13
N ALA A 9 78.21 -48.34 1.90
CA ALA A 9 79.05 -48.40 0.70
C ALA A 9 79.78 -47.08 0.38
N LEU A 10 79.15 -45.93 0.67
CA LEU A 10 79.77 -44.61 0.50
C LEU A 10 80.75 -44.32 1.64
N ARG A 11 80.41 -44.71 2.87
CA ARG A 11 81.28 -44.54 4.05
C ARG A 11 82.57 -45.35 3.95
N ASP A 12 82.50 -46.59 3.46
CA ASP A 12 83.68 -47.45 3.23
C ASP A 12 84.64 -46.89 2.17
N ARG A 13 84.16 -46.04 1.23
CA ARG A 13 84.98 -45.43 0.17
C ARG A 13 85.47 -44.01 0.47
N LEU A 14 84.71 -43.23 1.23
CA LEU A 14 85.01 -41.82 1.57
C LEU A 14 85.76 -41.68 2.90
N GLY A 15 85.81 -42.73 3.72
CA GLY A 15 86.28 -42.65 5.10
C GLY A 15 85.22 -42.03 6.02
N ASP A 16 85.42 -42.16 7.34
CA ASP A 16 84.46 -41.67 8.33
C ASP A 16 84.29 -40.13 8.28
N GLU A 17 85.39 -39.37 8.15
CA GLU A 17 85.36 -37.90 8.00
C GLU A 17 84.63 -37.46 6.73
N GLY A 18 84.95 -38.07 5.57
CA GLY A 18 84.32 -37.72 4.29
C GLY A 18 82.82 -38.04 4.25
N ALA A 19 82.40 -39.11 4.94
CA ALA A 19 80.99 -39.44 5.08
C ALA A 19 80.25 -38.48 6.02
N GLU A 20 80.91 -37.95 7.05
CA GLU A 20 80.33 -36.98 7.98
C GLU A 20 80.18 -35.59 7.32
N ASP A 21 81.18 -35.15 6.55
CA ASP A 21 81.10 -33.90 5.79
C ASP A 21 80.06 -33.97 4.67
N LEU A 22 79.92 -35.12 3.99
CA LEU A 22 78.84 -35.34 3.03
C LEU A 22 77.46 -35.27 3.71
N ALA A 23 77.30 -35.85 4.91
CA ALA A 23 76.05 -35.78 5.66
C ALA A 23 75.69 -34.33 6.06
N LYS A 24 76.70 -33.55 6.49
CA LYS A 24 76.53 -32.11 6.80
C LYS A 24 76.12 -31.31 5.56
N LEU A 25 76.79 -31.53 4.42
CA LEU A 25 76.44 -30.87 3.16
C LEU A 25 75.02 -31.21 2.70
N LEU A 26 74.63 -32.49 2.75
CA LEU A 26 73.29 -32.90 2.37
C LEU A 26 72.21 -32.34 3.31
N SER A 27 72.49 -32.29 4.62
CA SER A 27 71.58 -31.68 5.59
C SER A 27 71.39 -30.18 5.33
N SER A 28 72.48 -29.47 5.02
CA SER A 28 72.44 -28.04 4.63
C SER A 28 71.67 -27.82 3.32
N VAL A 29 71.86 -28.68 2.32
CA VAL A 29 71.12 -28.61 1.05
C VAL A 29 69.63 -28.91 1.26
N GLU A 30 69.29 -29.88 2.11
CA GLU A 30 67.89 -30.20 2.47
C GLU A 30 67.22 -29.02 3.17
N GLU A 31 67.91 -28.38 4.12
CA GLU A 31 67.41 -27.23 4.86
C GLU A 31 67.20 -26.03 3.94
N ALA A 32 68.16 -25.72 3.07
CA ALA A 32 68.02 -24.68 2.05
C ALA A 32 66.89 -24.98 1.05
N ALA A 33 66.71 -26.24 0.65
CA ALA A 33 65.59 -26.63 -0.21
C ALA A 33 64.24 -26.47 0.51
N ARG A 34 64.15 -26.83 1.79
CA ARG A 34 62.95 -26.65 2.61
C ARG A 34 62.60 -25.17 2.80
N GLU A 35 63.59 -24.33 3.06
CA GLU A 35 63.40 -22.89 3.17
C GLU A 35 62.92 -22.29 1.85
N ASN A 36 63.57 -22.63 0.73
CA ASN A 36 63.17 -22.15 -0.59
C ASN A 36 61.75 -22.62 -0.98
N THR A 37 61.39 -23.86 -0.65
CA THR A 37 60.01 -24.34 -0.88
C THR A 37 58.98 -23.62 -0.02
N LEU A 38 59.30 -23.28 1.24
CA LEU A 38 58.46 -22.46 2.11
C LEU A 38 58.22 -21.08 1.50
N VAL A 39 59.27 -20.40 1.06
CA VAL A 39 59.18 -19.09 0.40
C VAL A 39 58.28 -19.14 -0.83
N VAL A 40 58.49 -20.11 -1.72
CA VAL A 40 57.66 -20.29 -2.94
C VAL A 40 56.19 -20.54 -2.59
N VAL A 41 55.93 -21.33 -1.55
CA VAL A 41 54.56 -21.61 -1.08
C VAL A 41 53.93 -20.34 -0.51
N GLU A 42 54.62 -19.60 0.34
CA GLU A 42 54.15 -18.34 0.92
C GLU A 42 53.83 -17.31 -0.15
N GLU A 43 54.72 -17.10 -1.13
CA GLU A 43 54.48 -16.20 -2.25
C GLU A 43 53.26 -16.61 -3.07
N ARG A 44 53.11 -17.92 -3.33
CA ARG A 44 51.95 -18.44 -4.07
C ARG A 44 50.66 -18.28 -3.28
N PHE A 45 50.69 -18.49 -1.96
CA PHE A 45 49.54 -18.28 -1.10
C PHE A 45 49.15 -16.81 -1.04
N ALA A 46 50.11 -15.91 -0.81
CA ALA A 46 49.89 -14.47 -0.80
C ALA A 46 49.29 -13.97 -2.12
N ARG A 47 49.81 -14.44 -3.26
CA ARG A 47 49.26 -14.11 -4.58
C ARG A 47 47.81 -14.59 -4.75
N ARG A 48 47.52 -15.85 -4.40
CA ARG A 48 46.16 -16.39 -4.51
C ARG A 48 45.19 -15.69 -3.57
N LEU A 49 45.65 -15.30 -2.38
CA LEU A 49 44.84 -14.54 -1.43
C LEU A 49 44.49 -13.17 -1.99
N ALA A 50 45.47 -12.41 -2.48
CA ALA A 50 45.26 -11.11 -3.09
C ALA A 50 44.33 -11.17 -4.31
N GLU A 51 44.50 -12.19 -5.18
CA GLU A 51 43.59 -12.42 -6.30
C GLU A 51 42.16 -12.76 -5.87
N THR A 52 42.00 -13.48 -4.75
CA THR A 52 40.68 -13.86 -4.23
C THR A 52 39.99 -12.65 -3.60
N GLU A 53 40.74 -11.86 -2.82
CA GLU A 53 40.27 -10.62 -2.22
C GLU A 53 39.82 -9.62 -3.30
N SER A 54 40.65 -9.42 -4.34
CA SER A 54 40.31 -8.57 -5.48
C SER A 54 39.03 -9.02 -6.19
N ARG A 55 38.90 -10.33 -6.47
CA ARG A 55 37.68 -10.89 -7.07
C ARG A 55 36.45 -10.74 -6.17
N LEU A 56 36.61 -10.89 -4.86
CA LEU A 56 35.52 -10.73 -3.90
C LEU A 56 35.06 -9.27 -3.86
N ASN A 57 36.00 -8.34 -3.74
CA ASN A 57 35.73 -6.89 -3.74
C ASN A 57 35.03 -6.46 -5.03
N GLN A 58 35.48 -6.95 -6.18
CA GLN A 58 34.83 -6.67 -7.46
C GLN A 58 33.39 -7.18 -7.47
N ARG A 59 33.14 -8.41 -7.03
CA ARG A 59 31.78 -8.98 -6.96
C ARG A 59 30.89 -8.20 -6.00
N ILE A 60 31.43 -7.75 -4.87
CA ILE A 60 30.70 -6.94 -3.89
C ILE A 60 30.26 -5.63 -4.56
N LEU A 61 31.19 -4.89 -5.18
CA LEU A 61 30.89 -3.64 -5.87
C LEU A 61 29.86 -3.82 -6.99
N GLU A 62 29.97 -4.89 -7.78
CA GLU A 62 28.99 -5.23 -8.82
C GLU A 62 27.61 -5.52 -8.23
N THR A 63 27.54 -6.24 -7.11
CA THR A 63 26.27 -6.51 -6.43
C THR A 63 25.66 -5.27 -5.80
N GLU A 64 26.46 -4.40 -5.18
CA GLU A 64 26.02 -3.12 -4.61
C GLU A 64 25.43 -2.24 -5.70
N ALA A 65 26.16 -2.02 -6.80
CA ALA A 65 25.68 -1.24 -7.93
C ALA A 65 24.38 -1.81 -8.54
N ARG A 66 24.26 -3.14 -8.62
CA ARG A 66 23.04 -3.79 -9.11
C ARG A 66 21.87 -3.60 -8.15
N LEU A 67 22.10 -3.65 -6.85
CA LEU A 67 21.07 -3.43 -5.84
C LEU A 67 20.62 -1.97 -5.84
N ASP A 68 21.53 -1.01 -5.90
CA ASP A 68 21.22 0.42 -5.98
C ASP A 68 20.36 0.75 -7.20
N ASN A 69 20.72 0.20 -8.37
CA ASN A 69 19.91 0.37 -9.58
C ASN A 69 18.49 -0.21 -9.42
N ARG A 70 18.37 -1.42 -8.88
CA ARG A 70 17.06 -2.06 -8.65
C ARG A 70 16.21 -1.30 -7.62
N ILE A 71 16.84 -0.79 -6.56
CA ILE A 71 16.17 0.03 -5.55
C ILE A 71 15.67 1.32 -6.20
N THR A 72 16.51 1.99 -6.98
CA THR A 72 16.13 3.23 -7.69
C THR A 72 14.97 2.99 -8.66
N GLU A 73 15.01 1.91 -9.43
CA GLU A 73 13.93 1.53 -10.36
C GLU A 73 12.60 1.24 -9.64
N GLU A 74 12.64 0.44 -8.57
CA GLU A 74 11.42 0.11 -7.81
C GLU A 74 10.88 1.32 -7.04
N VAL A 75 11.73 2.21 -6.52
CA VAL A 75 11.30 3.48 -5.92
C VAL A 75 10.58 4.34 -6.96
N ALA A 76 11.17 4.55 -8.14
CA ALA A 76 10.55 5.34 -9.20
C ALA A 76 9.20 4.76 -9.65
N LYS A 77 9.10 3.42 -9.72
CA LYS A 77 7.86 2.72 -10.05
C LYS A 77 6.80 2.88 -8.96
N LEU A 78 7.18 2.83 -7.69
CA LEU A 78 6.27 3.06 -6.56
C LEU A 78 5.77 4.50 -6.55
N GLU A 79 6.63 5.49 -6.80
CA GLU A 79 6.25 6.91 -6.92
C GLU A 79 5.21 7.11 -8.03
N LEU A 80 5.40 6.49 -9.20
CA LEU A 80 4.42 6.51 -10.30
C LEU A 80 3.08 5.85 -9.93
N GLN A 81 3.12 4.76 -9.16
CA GLN A 81 1.90 4.09 -8.70
C GLN A 81 1.14 4.94 -7.68
N ILE A 82 1.84 5.57 -6.74
CA ILE A 82 1.28 6.50 -5.76
C ILE A 82 0.60 7.66 -6.49
N ALA A 83 1.31 8.33 -7.41
CA ALA A 83 0.76 9.43 -8.19
C ALA A 83 -0.49 9.02 -9.00
N ARG A 84 -0.52 7.80 -9.54
CA ARG A 84 -1.70 7.28 -10.24
C ARG A 84 -2.89 7.09 -9.30
N VAL A 85 -2.65 6.55 -8.10
CA VAL A 85 -3.70 6.34 -7.09
C VAL A 85 -4.23 7.68 -6.61
N ASP A 86 -3.37 8.66 -6.34
CA ASP A 86 -3.76 10.01 -5.91
C ASP A 86 -4.64 10.71 -6.95
N ASN A 87 -4.26 10.63 -8.24
CA ASN A 87 -5.08 11.17 -9.33
C ASN A 87 -6.46 10.49 -9.39
N ARG A 88 -6.52 9.16 -9.28
CA ARG A 88 -7.80 8.43 -9.30
C ARG A 88 -8.68 8.78 -8.10
N ILE A 89 -8.09 8.94 -6.92
CA ILE A 89 -8.81 9.37 -5.71
C ILE A 89 -9.37 10.78 -5.93
N THR A 90 -8.56 11.70 -6.44
CA THR A 90 -8.99 13.08 -6.72
C THR A 90 -10.15 13.12 -7.70
N GLU A 91 -10.09 12.34 -8.78
CA GLU A 91 -11.18 12.24 -9.77
C GLU A 91 -12.47 11.69 -9.17
N GLU A 92 -12.40 10.59 -8.40
CA GLU A 92 -13.60 10.00 -7.80
C GLU A 92 -14.19 10.89 -6.70
N VAL A 93 -13.36 11.61 -5.93
CA VAL A 93 -13.83 12.63 -4.98
C VAL A 93 -14.59 13.74 -5.70
N ALA A 94 -14.03 14.31 -6.77
CA ALA A 94 -14.71 15.36 -7.54
C ALA A 94 -16.03 14.88 -8.15
N LYS A 95 -16.08 13.63 -8.62
CA LYS A 95 -17.30 13.01 -9.15
C LYS A 95 -18.35 12.81 -8.05
N LEU A 96 -17.96 12.38 -6.86
CA LEU A 96 -18.87 12.26 -5.72
C LEU A 96 -19.41 13.62 -5.29
N GLU A 97 -18.58 14.66 -5.24
CA GLU A 97 -19.01 16.04 -4.96
C GLU A 97 -20.08 16.51 -5.97
N LEU A 98 -19.88 16.25 -7.27
CA LEU A 98 -20.88 16.55 -8.30
C LEU A 98 -22.18 15.75 -8.13
N GLN A 99 -22.09 14.48 -7.72
CA GLN A 99 -23.27 13.66 -7.45
C GLN A 99 -24.06 14.16 -6.24
N ILE A 100 -23.36 14.53 -5.16
CA ILE A 100 -23.97 15.12 -3.96
C ILE A 100 -24.68 16.41 -4.33
N ALA A 101 -24.02 17.34 -5.03
CA ALA A 101 -24.63 18.60 -5.46
C ALA A 101 -25.87 18.37 -6.33
N ARG A 102 -25.86 17.35 -7.21
CA ARG A 102 -27.03 16.99 -8.01
C ARG A 102 -28.19 16.47 -7.16
N VAL A 103 -27.89 15.64 -6.16
CA VAL A 103 -28.88 15.12 -5.22
C VAL A 103 -29.47 16.25 -4.39
N ASP A 104 -28.66 17.18 -3.89
CA ASP A 104 -29.11 18.34 -3.13
C ASP A 104 -30.07 19.23 -3.92
N THR A 105 -29.75 19.50 -5.20
CA THR A 105 -30.65 20.24 -6.10
C THR A 105 -31.96 19.50 -6.29
N ARG A 106 -31.93 18.19 -6.55
CA ARG A 106 -33.15 17.39 -6.74
C ARG A 106 -34.01 17.35 -5.48
N ILE A 107 -33.40 17.19 -4.31
CA ILE A 107 -34.11 17.22 -3.02
C ILE A 107 -34.77 18.59 -2.84
N SER A 108 -34.03 19.67 -3.09
CA SER A 108 -34.56 21.04 -2.97
C SER A 108 -35.76 21.28 -3.91
N GLU A 109 -35.67 20.80 -5.15
CA GLU A 109 -36.78 20.88 -6.11
C GLU A 109 -38.00 20.07 -5.67
N GLU A 110 -37.82 18.84 -5.20
CA GLU A 110 -38.93 17.99 -4.76
C GLU A 110 -39.58 18.52 -3.48
N VAL A 111 -38.80 19.07 -2.54
CA VAL A 111 -39.33 19.78 -1.35
C VAL A 111 -40.17 20.98 -1.78
N ALA A 112 -39.68 21.82 -2.69
CA ALA A 112 -40.43 22.97 -3.18
C ALA A 112 -41.74 22.58 -3.88
N LYS A 113 -41.73 21.50 -4.68
CA LYS A 113 -42.95 20.95 -5.30
C LYS A 113 -43.93 20.42 -4.26
N LEU A 114 -43.43 19.74 -3.23
CA LEU A 114 -44.27 19.21 -2.15
C LEU A 114 -44.92 20.34 -1.36
N ASP A 115 -44.17 21.38 -1.01
CA ASP A 115 -44.70 22.57 -0.32
C ASP A 115 -45.79 23.27 -1.15
N ALA A 116 -45.59 23.39 -2.46
CA ALA A 116 -46.59 23.96 -3.37
C ALA A 116 -47.88 23.12 -3.38
N ARG A 117 -47.76 21.79 -3.50
CA ARG A 117 -48.91 20.87 -3.47
C ARG A 117 -49.64 20.91 -2.14
N ILE A 118 -48.92 20.90 -1.02
CA ILE A 118 -49.52 21.02 0.32
C ILE A 118 -50.28 22.34 0.44
N THR A 119 -49.69 23.45 -0.01
CA THR A 119 -50.33 24.76 0.01
C THR A 119 -51.62 24.78 -0.81
N GLU A 120 -51.59 24.19 -2.00
CA GLU A 120 -52.76 24.06 -2.88
C GLU A 120 -53.87 23.21 -2.24
N GLU A 121 -53.54 22.02 -1.73
CA GLU A 121 -54.51 21.12 -1.11
C GLU A 121 -55.11 21.72 0.17
N VAL A 122 -54.32 22.44 0.98
CA VAL A 122 -54.82 23.19 2.14
C VAL A 122 -55.78 24.31 1.72
N ALA A 123 -55.49 25.01 0.62
CA ALA A 123 -56.37 26.05 0.10
C ALA A 123 -57.70 25.48 -0.41
N LYS A 124 -57.67 24.36 -1.14
CA LYS A 124 -58.88 23.63 -1.58
C LYS A 124 -59.70 23.17 -0.38
N LEU A 125 -59.08 22.54 0.61
CA LEU A 125 -59.78 22.07 1.81
C LEU A 125 -60.47 23.22 2.58
N ARG A 126 -59.83 24.39 2.67
CA ARG A 126 -60.44 25.59 3.26
C ARG A 126 -61.63 26.09 2.44
N ALA A 127 -61.54 26.09 1.12
CA ALA A 127 -62.63 26.49 0.24
C ALA A 127 -63.83 25.54 0.37
N ASP A 128 -63.58 24.23 0.34
CA ASP A 128 -64.61 23.20 0.52
C ASP A 128 -65.30 23.33 1.89
N MET A 129 -64.53 23.55 2.95
CA MET A 129 -65.10 23.78 4.29
C MET A 129 -65.97 25.04 4.36
N SER A 130 -65.59 26.11 3.65
CA SER A 130 -66.39 27.33 3.54
C SER A 130 -67.69 27.11 2.76
N ALA A 131 -67.62 26.35 1.66
CA ALA A 131 -68.78 25.96 0.87
C ALA A 131 -69.76 25.12 1.70
N PHE A 132 -69.26 24.09 2.39
CA PHE A 132 -70.05 23.24 3.27
C PHE A 132 -70.70 24.03 4.41
N LYS A 133 -69.96 24.95 5.06
CA LYS A 133 -70.52 25.84 6.09
C LYS A 133 -71.67 26.68 5.53
N THR A 134 -71.52 27.21 4.31
CA THR A 134 -72.56 28.01 3.65
C THR A 134 -73.80 27.17 3.33
N GLU A 135 -73.62 25.93 2.86
CA GLU A 135 -74.70 24.99 2.61
C GLU A 135 -75.45 24.62 3.89
N ILE A 136 -74.75 24.32 4.98
CA ILE A 136 -75.37 24.07 6.29
C ILE A 136 -76.23 25.28 6.70
N ILE A 137 -75.71 26.50 6.58
CA ILE A 137 -76.46 27.71 6.95
C ILE A 137 -77.74 27.84 6.10
N LYS A 138 -77.65 27.62 4.77
CA LYS A 138 -78.83 27.65 3.89
C LYS A 138 -79.90 26.62 4.32
N TRP A 139 -79.48 25.39 4.61
CA TRP A 139 -80.38 24.33 5.06
C TRP A 139 -80.98 24.61 6.43
N MET A 140 -80.20 25.20 7.35
CA MET A 140 -80.73 25.69 8.62
C MET A 140 -81.87 26.68 8.35
N PHE A 141 -81.66 27.75 7.55
CA PHE A 141 -82.71 28.73 7.29
C PHE A 141 -83.98 28.13 6.69
N LEU A 142 -83.85 27.22 5.71
CA LEU A 142 -85.00 26.50 5.15
C LEU A 142 -85.77 25.71 6.22
N PHE A 143 -85.04 25.02 7.08
CA PHE A 143 -85.61 24.30 8.21
C PHE A 143 -86.30 25.24 9.21
N TRP A 144 -85.67 26.35 9.59
CA TRP A 144 -86.23 27.37 10.49
C TRP A 144 -87.53 27.96 9.95
N ILE A 145 -87.60 28.28 8.64
CA ILE A 145 -88.84 28.77 8.00
C ILE A 145 -89.95 27.72 8.09
N GLY A 146 -89.65 26.46 7.81
CA GLY A 146 -90.60 25.36 7.94
C GLY A 146 -91.13 25.18 9.36
N GLN A 147 -90.25 25.23 10.37
CA GLN A 147 -90.64 25.15 11.79
C GLN A 147 -91.52 26.33 12.21
N LEU A 148 -91.17 27.56 11.83
CA LEU A 148 -91.98 28.75 12.13
C LEU A 148 -93.37 28.66 11.49
N ALA A 149 -93.47 28.18 10.25
CA ALA A 149 -94.75 27.97 9.58
C ALA A 149 -95.61 26.90 10.30
N ALA A 150 -95.00 25.79 10.73
CA ALA A 150 -95.71 24.73 11.45
C ALA A 150 -96.23 25.20 12.82
N VAL A 151 -95.41 25.90 13.61
CA VAL A 151 -95.82 26.46 14.91
C VAL A 151 -96.89 27.53 14.74
N GLY A 152 -96.73 28.42 13.75
CA GLY A 152 -97.73 29.44 13.42
C GLY A 152 -99.07 28.83 13.01
N GLY A 153 -99.06 27.77 12.20
CA GLY A 153 -100.27 27.02 11.84
C GLY A 153 -100.94 26.35 13.04
N LEU A 154 -100.16 25.75 13.95
CA LEU A 154 -100.69 25.12 15.16
C LEU A 154 -101.33 26.13 16.11
N LEU A 155 -100.69 27.30 16.30
CA LEU A 155 -101.24 28.39 17.11
C LEU A 155 -102.52 28.97 16.51
N ALA A 156 -102.63 29.06 15.18
CA ALA A 156 -103.84 29.51 14.50
C ALA A 156 -105.00 28.51 14.65
N LEU A 157 -104.72 27.21 14.77
CA LEU A 157 -105.74 26.17 15.02
C LEU A 157 -106.21 26.09 16.49
N LEU A 158 -105.39 26.58 17.43
CA LEU A 158 -105.68 26.57 18.87
C LEU A 158 -106.41 27.85 19.35
N ARG A 159 -106.73 28.78 18.44
CA ARG A 159 -107.40 30.05 18.72
C ARG A 159 -108.80 30.06 18.12
#